data_AF-A0A067NHB2-F1
#
_entry.id   AF-A0A067NHB2-F1
#
_cell.length_a   1.000
_cell.length_b   1.000
_cell.length_c   1.000
_cell.angle_alpha   90.00
_cell.angle_beta   90.00
_cell.angle_gamma   90.00
#
_symmetry.space_group_name_H-M   'P 1'
#
loop_
_entity.id
_entity.type
_entity.pdbx_description
1 polymer ?
#
loop_
_entity_poly.entity_id
_entity_poly.type
_entity_poly.pdbx_seq_one_letter_code
_entity_poly.pdbx_strand_id
1 'polypeptide(L)'
;VVAADTIVITSNSPSSVSTFESFWNYLKPWGSDHNGSARMRGSSTDHSHINVASNTLTLIATPTSNVSPPTSTANPHPATHYASGAIHAKSQITITKTAGYTISGEFSAPPLKACGLRFDNGWPPEVDIGEWKGTNNNWFDTFNTSSPVRSDLVPWLADLPFHSLKAVLKAESNGELLSAHL
;
A
#
# COMPACT_ATOMS: atom_id res chain seq x y z
N VAL A 1 10.25 21.80 -9.05
CA VAL A 1 9.99 20.75 -8.04
C VAL A 1 10.88 21.07 -6.85
N VAL A 2 10.30 21.26 -5.65
CA VAL A 2 11.11 21.41 -4.42
C VAL A 2 11.65 20.03 -4.08
N ALA A 3 12.97 19.91 -3.92
CA ALA A 3 13.58 18.65 -3.50
C ALA A 3 13.17 18.34 -2.05
N ALA A 4 12.98 17.06 -1.73
CA ALA A 4 12.75 16.67 -0.35
C ALA A 4 14.00 16.96 0.49
N ASP A 5 13.83 17.51 1.68
CA ASP A 5 14.94 17.77 2.61
C ASP A 5 15.63 16.47 3.06
N THR A 6 14.90 15.35 3.02
CA THR A 6 15.41 14.01 3.36
C THR A 6 14.66 12.96 2.55
N ILE A 7 15.38 11.92 2.09
CA ILE A 7 14.81 10.75 1.42
C ILE A 7 14.78 9.58 2.42
N VAL A 8 13.59 9.15 2.81
CA VAL A 8 13.39 8.05 3.78
C VAL A 8 13.44 6.68 3.11
N ILE A 9 12.81 6.56 1.93
CA ILE A 9 12.84 5.36 1.10
C ILE A 9 13.27 5.78 -0.30
N THR A 10 14.31 5.14 -0.80
CA THR A 10 14.88 5.45 -2.11
C THR A 10 14.14 4.72 -3.23
N SER A 11 14.14 5.30 -4.43
CA SER A 11 13.52 4.69 -5.62
C SER A 11 14.17 3.37 -6.03
N ASN A 12 15.42 3.12 -5.63
CA ASN A 12 16.11 1.84 -5.85
C ASN A 12 15.85 0.81 -4.73
N SER A 13 14.91 1.05 -3.80
CA SER A 13 14.55 0.07 -2.78
C SER A 13 14.16 -1.32 -3.32
N PRO A 14 13.60 -1.50 -4.54
CA PRO A 14 13.37 -2.83 -5.11
C PRO A 14 14.53 -3.36 -5.99
N SER A 15 15.76 -2.85 -5.86
CA SER A 15 16.89 -3.26 -6.71
C SER A 15 17.44 -4.66 -6.41
N SER A 16 17.30 -5.13 -5.18
CA SER A 16 17.67 -6.48 -4.75
C SER A 16 16.91 -6.83 -3.47
N VAL A 17 16.87 -8.12 -3.11
CA VAL A 17 16.26 -8.56 -1.83
C VAL A 17 16.93 -7.87 -0.64
N SER A 18 18.27 -7.77 -0.62
CA SER A 18 18.98 -7.14 0.51
C SER A 18 18.70 -5.65 0.62
N THR A 19 18.60 -4.94 -0.51
CA THR A 19 18.20 -3.52 -0.53
C THR A 19 16.72 -3.35 -0.15
N PHE A 20 15.85 -4.23 -0.63
CA PHE A 20 14.44 -4.23 -0.25
C PHE A 20 14.30 -4.39 1.26
N GLU A 21 14.98 -5.37 1.84
CA GLU A 21 14.96 -5.64 3.28
C GLU A 21 15.62 -4.54 4.11
N SER A 22 16.38 -3.59 3.54
CA SER A 22 16.85 -2.44 4.33
C SER A 22 15.76 -1.39 4.58
N PHE A 23 14.72 -1.34 3.73
CA PHE A 23 13.64 -0.34 3.82
C PHE A 23 12.27 -0.93 4.20
N TRP A 24 12.04 -2.20 3.90
CA TRP A 24 10.73 -2.82 3.96
C TRP A 24 10.73 -4.07 4.84
N ASN A 25 9.62 -4.30 5.51
CA ASN A 25 9.25 -5.55 6.15
C ASN A 25 8.22 -6.28 5.29
N TYR A 26 8.20 -7.60 5.39
CA TYR A 26 7.14 -8.43 4.82
C TYR A 26 5.85 -8.32 5.64
N LEU A 27 4.74 -8.70 5.01
CA LEU A 27 3.38 -8.67 5.57
C LEU A 27 2.91 -7.26 5.92
N LYS A 28 1.70 -7.16 6.46
CA LYS A 28 1.19 -5.92 7.05
C LYS A 28 1.83 -5.71 8.43
N PRO A 29 1.86 -4.49 8.97
CA PRO A 29 2.42 -4.22 10.31
C PRO A 29 1.78 -5.07 11.43
N TRP A 30 0.53 -5.49 11.23
CA TRP A 30 -0.24 -6.33 12.16
C TRP A 30 -0.35 -7.81 11.73
N GLY A 31 0.44 -8.24 10.74
CA GLY A 31 0.52 -9.64 10.33
C GLY A 31 -0.13 -9.97 8.97
N SER A 32 -0.56 -11.23 8.82
CA SER A 32 -0.96 -11.79 7.52
C SER A 32 -2.40 -11.47 7.10
N ASP A 33 -3.23 -11.09 8.06
CA ASP A 33 -4.68 -11.03 7.89
C ASP A 33 -5.21 -9.59 8.01
N HIS A 34 -6.36 -9.35 7.40
CA HIS A 34 -7.10 -8.09 7.51
C HIS A 34 -8.57 -8.35 7.18
N ASN A 35 -9.35 -7.30 6.92
CA ASN A 35 -10.77 -7.37 6.52
C ASN A 35 -11.03 -7.90 5.08
N GLY A 36 -10.02 -8.48 4.41
CA GLY A 36 -10.12 -8.97 3.03
C GLY A 36 -9.99 -10.49 2.91
N SER A 37 -10.41 -11.05 1.77
CA SER A 37 -10.43 -12.50 1.50
C SER A 37 -9.07 -13.09 1.06
N ALA A 38 -7.97 -12.36 1.28
CA ALA A 38 -6.63 -12.78 0.93
C ALA A 38 -5.75 -12.87 2.18
N ARG A 39 -4.95 -13.92 2.29
CA ARG A 39 -3.92 -14.07 3.33
C ARG A 39 -2.56 -13.70 2.79
N MET A 40 -1.90 -12.77 3.48
CA MET A 40 -0.59 -12.29 3.06
C MET A 40 0.48 -13.35 3.37
N ARG A 41 1.39 -13.58 2.42
CA ARG A 41 2.52 -14.50 2.53
C ARG A 41 3.78 -13.79 2.08
N GLY A 42 4.87 -14.07 2.79
CA GLY A 42 6.17 -13.48 2.51
C GLY A 42 7.07 -13.48 3.73
N SER A 43 8.34 -13.77 3.53
CA SER A 43 9.41 -13.66 4.50
C SER A 43 10.75 -13.56 3.76
N SER A 44 11.86 -13.38 4.49
CA SER A 44 13.21 -13.42 3.91
C SER A 44 13.60 -14.78 3.30
N THR A 45 12.78 -15.81 3.49
CA THR A 45 12.97 -17.15 2.93
C THR A 45 11.81 -17.61 2.04
N ASP A 46 10.74 -16.82 1.93
CA ASP A 46 9.58 -17.08 1.08
C ASP A 46 9.22 -15.82 0.28
N HIS A 47 9.62 -15.80 -0.99
CA HIS A 47 9.34 -14.70 -1.93
C HIS A 47 8.25 -15.07 -2.95
N SER A 48 7.49 -16.15 -2.72
CA SER A 48 6.51 -16.68 -3.69
C SER A 48 5.42 -15.67 -4.07
N HIS A 49 5.12 -14.73 -3.18
CA HIS A 49 4.11 -13.69 -3.35
C HIS A 49 4.66 -12.26 -3.34
N ILE A 50 5.95 -12.10 -3.08
CA ILE A 50 6.66 -10.82 -2.95
C ILE A 50 7.99 -11.00 -3.67
N ASN A 51 8.01 -10.68 -4.96
CA ASN A 51 9.17 -10.88 -5.81
C ASN A 51 9.89 -9.55 -6.05
N VAL A 52 11.18 -9.50 -5.77
CA VAL A 52 12.05 -8.36 -6.03
C VAL A 52 13.03 -8.74 -7.13
N ALA A 53 12.79 -8.26 -8.33
CA ALA A 53 13.61 -8.56 -9.50
C ALA A 53 13.58 -7.40 -10.49
N SER A 54 14.67 -7.20 -11.23
CA SER A 54 14.74 -6.19 -12.30
C SER A 54 14.32 -4.78 -11.85
N ASN A 55 14.75 -4.36 -10.65
CA ASN A 55 14.37 -3.09 -10.01
C ASN A 55 12.86 -2.90 -9.83
N THR A 56 12.10 -3.99 -9.75
CA THR A 56 10.65 -3.99 -9.63
C THR A 56 10.24 -4.87 -8.45
N LEU A 57 9.39 -4.33 -7.59
CA LEU A 57 8.65 -5.12 -6.60
C LEU A 57 7.35 -5.59 -7.24
N THR A 58 7.16 -6.91 -7.28
CA THR A 58 5.92 -7.52 -7.76
C THR A 58 5.19 -8.19 -6.59
N LEU A 59 3.96 -7.76 -6.33
CA LEU A 59 3.05 -8.43 -5.40
C LEU A 59 2.14 -9.36 -6.19
N ILE A 60 2.14 -10.65 -5.86
CA ILE A 60 1.47 -11.68 -6.66
C ILE A 60 0.30 -12.24 -5.87
N ALA A 61 -0.90 -12.17 -6.43
CA ALA A 61 -2.08 -12.80 -5.86
C ALA A 61 -2.43 -14.10 -6.61
N THR A 62 -2.56 -15.22 -5.89
CA THR A 62 -2.98 -16.52 -6.47
C THR A 62 -4.19 -17.08 -5.73
N PRO A 63 -5.14 -17.73 -6.44
CA PRO A 63 -6.21 -18.49 -5.79
C PRO A 63 -5.64 -19.61 -4.91
N THR A 64 -6.32 -19.91 -3.81
CA THR A 64 -5.93 -21.00 -2.91
C THR A 64 -7.12 -21.85 -2.51
N SER A 65 -6.87 -23.15 -2.31
CA SER A 65 -7.83 -24.15 -1.86
C SER A 65 -7.34 -24.78 -0.54
N ASN A 66 -8.27 -25.20 0.32
CA ASN A 66 -7.98 -25.89 1.58
C ASN A 66 -7.07 -25.09 2.53
N VAL A 67 -7.26 -23.77 2.60
CA VAL A 67 -6.52 -22.90 3.51
C VAL A 67 -6.82 -23.29 4.96
N SER A 68 -5.78 -23.34 5.79
CA SER A 68 -5.91 -23.48 7.24
C SER A 68 -5.19 -22.31 7.93
N PRO A 69 -5.88 -21.51 8.77
CA PRO A 69 -7.33 -21.51 8.98
C PRO A 69 -8.10 -21.07 7.72
N PRO A 70 -9.35 -21.54 7.50
CA PRO A 70 -10.10 -21.25 6.28
C PRO A 70 -10.61 -19.80 6.19
N THR A 71 -10.63 -19.08 7.31
CA THR A 71 -11.08 -17.69 7.42
C THR A 71 -9.97 -16.80 7.94
N SER A 72 -10.07 -15.50 7.68
CA SER A 72 -9.23 -14.47 8.29
C SER A 72 -9.36 -14.50 9.81
N THR A 73 -8.25 -14.30 10.50
CA THR A 73 -8.18 -14.11 11.96
C THR A 73 -8.56 -12.70 12.38
N ALA A 74 -8.69 -11.76 11.44
CA ALA A 74 -9.16 -10.40 11.69
C ALA A 74 -10.67 -10.27 11.38
N ASN A 75 -11.38 -9.46 12.18
CA ASN A 75 -12.78 -9.11 11.91
C ASN A 75 -12.96 -8.56 10.48
N PRO A 76 -14.04 -8.91 9.76
CA PRO A 76 -15.19 -9.73 10.17
C PRO A 76 -14.99 -11.25 9.92
N HIS A 77 -13.75 -11.74 9.91
CA HIS A 77 -13.37 -13.13 9.63
C HIS A 77 -13.85 -13.70 8.28
N PRO A 78 -13.66 -12.96 7.15
CA PRO A 78 -14.06 -13.48 5.85
C PRO A 78 -13.32 -14.77 5.47
N ALA A 79 -13.96 -15.61 4.65
CA ALA A 79 -13.30 -16.77 4.06
C ALA A 79 -12.07 -16.34 3.22
N THR A 80 -10.99 -17.12 3.33
CA THR A 80 -9.76 -16.88 2.58
C THR A 80 -9.80 -17.65 1.26
N HIS A 81 -9.73 -16.93 0.15
CA HIS A 81 -9.76 -17.49 -1.21
C HIS A 81 -8.46 -17.25 -1.99
N TYR A 82 -7.60 -16.37 -1.48
CA TYR A 82 -6.37 -15.96 -2.15
C TYR A 82 -5.18 -15.95 -1.18
N ALA A 83 -3.99 -16.25 -1.70
CA ALA A 83 -2.73 -15.88 -1.10
C ALA A 83 -2.15 -14.69 -1.87
N SER A 84 -1.58 -13.71 -1.18
CA SER A 84 -1.02 -12.50 -1.81
C SER A 84 0.20 -11.99 -1.07
N GLY A 85 0.92 -11.04 -1.66
CA GLY A 85 1.99 -10.30 -1.00
C GLY A 85 1.46 -9.03 -0.34
N ALA A 86 2.05 -8.66 0.80
CA ALA A 86 1.98 -7.32 1.38
C ALA A 86 3.34 -6.98 1.99
N ILE A 87 3.65 -5.69 2.02
CA ILE A 87 4.88 -5.14 2.60
C ILE A 87 4.51 -3.89 3.41
N HIS A 88 5.38 -3.50 4.33
CA HIS A 88 5.29 -2.21 5.01
C HIS A 88 6.66 -1.60 5.24
N ALA A 89 6.73 -0.28 5.26
CA ALA A 89 7.98 0.42 5.51
C ALA A 89 8.49 0.12 6.93
N LYS A 90 9.81 -0.07 7.07
CA LYS A 90 10.46 -0.14 8.39
C LYS A 90 10.45 1.22 9.09
N SER A 91 10.55 2.29 8.31
CA SER A 91 10.48 3.65 8.81
C SER A 91 9.04 4.08 9.03
N GLN A 92 8.77 4.66 10.19
CA GLN A 92 7.53 5.35 10.47
C GLN A 92 7.74 6.85 10.22
N ILE A 93 6.76 7.49 9.57
CA ILE A 93 6.76 8.95 9.34
C ILE A 93 5.66 9.60 10.17
N THR A 94 5.95 10.78 10.70
CA THR A 94 4.97 11.59 11.44
C THR A 94 4.80 12.92 10.74
N ILE A 95 3.59 13.19 10.28
CA ILE A 95 3.23 14.46 9.67
C ILE A 95 2.85 15.43 10.78
N THR A 96 3.40 16.64 10.73
CA THR A 96 3.12 17.72 11.70
C THR A 96 2.82 19.01 10.95
N LYS A 97 2.45 20.06 11.69
CA LYS A 97 2.23 21.41 11.11
C LYS A 97 3.48 21.99 10.43
N THR A 98 4.67 21.50 10.78
CA THR A 98 5.95 22.00 10.26
C THR A 98 6.69 20.98 9.39
N ALA A 99 6.24 19.73 9.34
CA ALA A 99 6.85 18.65 8.55
C ALA A 99 5.79 17.89 7.76
N GLY A 100 5.87 18.00 6.43
CA GLY A 100 5.06 17.23 5.48
C GLY A 100 5.91 16.19 4.75
N TYR A 101 5.25 15.27 4.05
CA TYR A 101 5.92 14.22 3.29
C TYR A 101 5.40 14.21 1.85
N THR A 102 6.28 13.89 0.92
CA THR A 102 5.86 13.50 -0.43
C THR A 102 6.07 12.01 -0.56
N ILE A 103 5.02 11.31 -0.97
CA ILE A 103 5.14 9.93 -1.42
C ILE A 103 4.91 9.92 -2.92
N SER A 104 5.77 9.20 -3.63
CA SER A 104 5.63 8.98 -5.06
C SER A 104 6.19 7.61 -5.43
N GLY A 105 5.61 7.02 -6.48
CA GLY A 105 6.09 5.78 -7.05
C GLY A 105 5.49 5.53 -8.42
N GLU A 106 6.07 4.56 -9.09
CA GLU A 106 5.58 4.06 -10.38
C GLU A 106 4.82 2.77 -10.13
N PHE A 107 3.59 2.68 -10.66
CA PHE A 107 2.72 1.53 -10.44
C PHE A 107 2.18 0.98 -11.75
N SER A 108 2.19 -0.35 -11.85
CA SER A 108 1.47 -1.10 -12.87
C SER A 108 0.47 -1.99 -12.15
N ALA A 109 -0.82 -1.66 -12.28
CA ALA A 109 -1.91 -2.34 -11.58
C ALA A 109 -2.94 -2.84 -12.60
N PRO A 110 -3.19 -4.16 -12.69
CA PRO A 110 -4.23 -4.69 -13.55
C PRO A 110 -5.61 -4.37 -12.96
N PRO A 111 -6.63 -4.04 -13.79
CA PRO A 111 -7.94 -3.64 -13.30
C PRO A 111 -8.77 -4.81 -12.75
N LEU A 112 -8.25 -6.04 -12.75
CA LEU A 112 -9.06 -7.25 -12.55
C LEU A 112 -9.18 -7.69 -11.08
N LYS A 113 -8.32 -7.22 -10.16
CA LYS A 113 -8.36 -7.60 -8.74
C LYS A 113 -7.86 -6.49 -7.83
N ALA A 114 -8.45 -6.38 -6.64
CA ALA A 114 -8.16 -5.27 -5.76
C ALA A 114 -6.73 -5.27 -5.22
N CYS A 115 -6.05 -4.14 -5.34
CA CYS A 115 -4.73 -3.87 -4.77
C CYS A 115 -4.69 -2.41 -4.28
N GLY A 116 -3.86 -2.12 -3.28
CA GLY A 116 -3.78 -0.77 -2.73
C GLY A 116 -2.51 -0.50 -1.92
N LEU A 117 -2.21 0.78 -1.74
CA LEU A 117 -1.10 1.31 -0.95
C LEU A 117 -1.61 2.22 0.15
N ARG A 118 -1.18 1.92 1.38
CA ARG A 118 -1.74 2.49 2.60
C ARG A 118 -0.66 3.08 3.52
N PHE A 119 -0.98 4.18 4.18
CA PHE A 119 -0.25 4.72 5.32
C PHE A 119 -1.11 4.61 6.58
N ASP A 120 -0.61 3.95 7.63
CA ASP A 120 -1.33 3.75 8.90
C ASP A 120 -0.39 3.96 10.11
N ASN A 121 -0.85 4.76 11.08
CA ASN A 121 -0.29 4.83 12.44
C ASN A 121 -1.43 4.91 13.47
N GLY A 122 -2.25 3.86 13.53
CA GLY A 122 -3.50 3.84 14.27
C GLY A 122 -4.63 4.21 13.31
N TRP A 123 -5.56 3.28 13.13
CA TRP A 123 -6.68 3.44 12.21
C TRP A 123 -7.96 3.82 12.94
N PRO A 124 -8.69 4.85 12.48
CA PRO A 124 -8.26 5.96 11.61
C PRO A 124 -7.25 6.88 12.32
N PRO A 125 -6.40 7.64 11.60
CA PRO A 125 -6.43 7.99 10.16
C PRO A 125 -5.83 7.05 9.11
N GLU A 126 -6.18 7.31 7.84
CA GLU A 126 -5.56 6.69 6.66
C GLU A 126 -5.63 7.56 5.39
N VAL A 127 -4.62 7.44 4.54
CA VAL A 127 -4.63 7.95 3.16
C VAL A 127 -4.20 6.85 2.21
N ASP A 128 -5.03 6.61 1.20
CA ASP A 128 -4.75 5.74 0.08
C ASP A 128 -4.28 6.58 -1.11
N ILE A 129 -3.04 6.36 -1.52
CA ILE A 129 -2.45 7.03 -2.69
C ILE A 129 -2.72 6.26 -3.99
N GLY A 130 -3.23 5.05 -3.86
CA GLY A 130 -3.72 4.28 -4.98
C GLY A 130 -4.42 3.04 -4.49
N GLU A 131 -5.69 2.91 -4.88
CA GLU A 131 -6.51 1.76 -4.63
C GLU A 131 -7.33 1.44 -5.89
N TRP A 132 -7.19 0.21 -6.39
CA TRP A 132 -7.90 -0.25 -7.58
C TRP A 132 -8.95 -1.26 -7.14
N LYS A 133 -10.23 -1.00 -7.40
CA LYS A 133 -11.36 -1.84 -6.91
C LYS A 133 -12.00 -2.67 -8.02
N GLY A 134 -11.19 -3.25 -8.91
CA GLY A 134 -11.74 -4.04 -10.03
C GLY A 134 -12.31 -3.20 -11.19
N THR A 135 -11.94 -1.91 -11.25
CA THR A 135 -12.42 -0.94 -12.26
C THR A 135 -11.23 -0.20 -12.87
N ASN A 136 -11.44 0.52 -13.98
CA ASN A 136 -10.42 1.35 -14.64
C ASN A 136 -10.25 2.72 -13.95
N ASN A 137 -10.29 2.73 -12.61
CA ASN A 137 -10.09 3.93 -11.81
C ASN A 137 -9.09 3.63 -10.71
N ASN A 138 -8.18 4.57 -10.48
CA ASN A 138 -7.45 4.68 -9.24
C ASN A 138 -8.26 5.52 -8.26
N TRP A 139 -8.40 5.03 -7.03
CA TRP A 139 -9.07 5.72 -5.94
C TRP A 139 -8.02 6.35 -5.04
N PHE A 140 -8.22 7.64 -4.75
CA PHE A 140 -7.46 8.36 -3.74
C PHE A 140 -8.39 8.68 -2.59
N ASP A 141 -8.29 7.88 -1.53
CA ASP A 141 -9.19 7.96 -0.39
C ASP A 141 -8.47 8.58 0.81
N THR A 142 -9.18 9.40 1.58
CA THR A 142 -8.71 9.97 2.86
C THR A 142 -9.75 9.62 3.92
N PHE A 143 -9.29 9.06 5.03
CA PHE A 143 -10.11 8.56 6.12
C PHE A 143 -9.73 9.24 7.44
N ASN A 144 -10.71 9.89 8.07
CA ASN A 144 -10.65 10.32 9.48
C ASN A 144 -11.58 9.47 10.37
N THR A 145 -12.41 8.63 9.76
CA THR A 145 -13.34 7.70 10.41
C THR A 145 -13.27 6.35 9.69
N SER A 146 -14.12 5.38 10.05
CA SER A 146 -14.27 4.14 9.28
C SER A 146 -14.86 4.35 7.88
N SER A 147 -15.26 5.58 7.54
CA SER A 147 -15.73 6.01 6.23
C SER A 147 -14.78 7.06 5.65
N PRO A 148 -14.56 7.08 4.32
CA PRO A 148 -13.74 8.10 3.71
C PRO A 148 -14.40 9.46 3.88
N VAL A 149 -13.61 10.46 4.25
CA VAL A 149 -14.04 11.86 4.29
C VAL A 149 -13.81 12.54 2.94
N ARG A 150 -12.98 11.95 2.08
CA ARG A 150 -12.76 12.38 0.69
C ARG A 150 -12.34 11.18 -0.17
N SER A 151 -12.87 11.14 -1.39
CA SER A 151 -12.53 10.16 -2.42
C SER A 151 -12.44 10.86 -3.77
N ASP A 152 -11.26 10.83 -4.40
CA ASP A 152 -11.10 11.24 -5.80
C ASP A 152 -10.87 10.02 -6.67
N LEU A 153 -11.61 9.94 -7.78
CA LEU A 153 -11.42 8.89 -8.79
C LEU A 153 -10.67 9.48 -9.97
N VAL A 154 -9.54 8.87 -10.31
CA VAL A 154 -8.75 9.23 -11.48
C VAL A 154 -8.77 8.06 -12.46
N PRO A 155 -9.07 8.29 -13.76
CA PRO A 155 -9.00 7.23 -14.76
C PRO A 155 -7.63 6.52 -14.72
N TRP A 156 -7.67 5.19 -14.68
CA TRP A 156 -6.48 4.35 -14.69
C TRP A 156 -6.53 3.43 -15.91
N LEU A 157 -5.52 3.55 -16.77
CA LEU A 157 -5.44 2.74 -17.97
C LEU A 157 -5.06 1.31 -17.59
N ALA A 158 -5.83 0.35 -18.09
CA ALA A 158 -5.60 -1.07 -17.93
C ALA A 158 -4.55 -1.60 -18.93
N ASP A 159 -3.52 -0.81 -19.20
CA ASP A 159 -2.57 -1.05 -20.29
C ASP A 159 -1.33 -1.86 -19.85
N LEU A 160 -1.04 -1.92 -18.55
CA LEU A 160 0.11 -2.58 -17.89
C LEU A 160 1.47 -1.85 -17.90
N PRO A 161 1.73 -0.77 -18.66
CA PRO A 161 2.77 0.18 -18.32
C PRO A 161 2.68 0.71 -16.90
N PHE A 162 3.82 1.19 -16.42
CA PHE A 162 3.92 1.91 -15.17
C PHE A 162 3.41 3.34 -15.36
N HIS A 163 2.62 3.81 -14.40
CA HIS A 163 2.20 5.20 -14.29
C HIS A 163 2.58 5.76 -12.92
N SER A 164 2.95 7.04 -12.90
CA SER A 164 3.33 7.73 -11.68
C SER A 164 2.11 8.03 -10.82
N LEU A 165 2.19 7.69 -9.54
CA LEU A 165 1.29 8.23 -8.51
C LEU A 165 2.11 9.08 -7.55
N LYS A 166 1.53 10.17 -7.08
CA LYS A 166 2.13 11.08 -6.12
C LYS A 166 1.08 11.61 -5.17
N ALA A 167 1.44 11.73 -3.90
CA ALA A 167 0.69 12.45 -2.91
C ALA A 167 1.62 13.35 -2.11
N VAL A 168 1.20 14.59 -1.88
CA VAL A 168 1.83 15.50 -0.92
C VAL A 168 0.98 15.54 0.32
N LEU A 169 1.56 15.11 1.43
CA LEU A 169 0.94 14.95 2.73
C LEU A 169 1.33 16.11 3.64
N LYS A 170 0.35 16.85 4.16
CA LYS A 170 0.55 17.95 5.12
C LYS A 170 -0.50 17.89 6.22
N ALA A 171 -0.15 18.36 7.43
CA ALA A 171 -1.14 18.51 8.48
C ALA A 171 -2.11 19.66 8.14
N GLU A 172 -3.39 19.46 8.43
CA GLU A 172 -4.37 20.54 8.31
C GLU A 172 -4.16 21.62 9.38
N SER A 173 -4.64 22.83 9.08
CA SER A 173 -4.49 23.99 9.97
C SER A 173 -5.13 23.78 11.36
N ASN A 174 -6.24 23.05 11.41
CA ASN A 174 -6.98 22.68 12.62
C ASN A 174 -6.27 21.56 13.44
N GLY A 175 -5.16 21.01 12.95
CA GLY A 175 -4.47 19.88 13.59
C GLY A 175 -5.18 18.54 13.42
N GLU A 176 -6.29 18.49 12.66
CA GLU A 176 -6.83 17.26 12.12
C GLU A 176 -6.03 16.81 10.90
N LEU A 177 -6.45 15.68 10.36
CA LEU A 177 -5.68 14.91 9.41
C LEU A 177 -5.69 15.47 7.99
N LEU A 178 -4.46 15.52 7.45
CA LEU A 178 -4.06 15.16 6.09
C LEU A 178 -4.92 15.68 4.93
N SER A 179 -4.48 16.77 4.31
CA SER A 179 -4.72 16.98 2.88
C SER A 179 -3.73 16.12 2.09
N ALA A 180 -4.26 15.22 1.28
CA ALA A 180 -3.54 14.62 0.16
C ALA A 180 -3.90 15.40 -1.11
N HIS A 181 -2.91 16.06 -1.71
CA HIS A 181 -3.05 16.69 -3.02
C HIS A 181 -2.36 15.84 -4.09
N LEU A 182 -3.05 15.66 -5.21
CA LEU A 182 -2.57 15.01 -6.43
C LEU A 182 -1.83 15.99 -7.34
#